data_AF-A0A5P2DBW9-F1
#
_entry.id   AF-A0A5P2DBW9-F1
#
_cell.length_a   1.000
_cell.length_b   1.000
_cell.length_c   1.000
_cell.angle_alpha   90.00
_cell.angle_beta   90.00
_cell.angle_gamma   90.00
#
_symmetry.space_group_name_H-M   'P 1'
#
loop_
_entity.id
_entity.type
_entity.pdbx_description
1 polymer ?
#
loop_
_entity_poly.entity_id
_entity_poly.type
_entity_poly.pdbx_seq_one_letter_code
_entity_poly.pdbx_strand_id
1 'polypeptide(L)'
;MTWNEAHGTVSRAFSDWHKNDEENRAFLKLTAQWSEEGYERQWKQTEESFSRVFDPEIHYGDEHVDMFDDAVGGLWPYSHQWMVESSALKNAVTAFEVYLEKGLQEVVEVWRVEIDGKGSHRLRLRTPKGFTSPGWKTLVTAHGVLGSTVTTPDVEWARDLRHLLTHQNGELRDQEALDKFRDAEAEANADLHQQAYVGGRVHLGVKRVVGVLDALAAVVRHADVQIHNYGPWGEGPKRTILGSLEAAKCLDFIPE
;
A
#
# COMPACT_ATOMS: atom_id res chain seq x y z
N MET A 1 3.08 29.80 -5.51
CA MET A 1 2.04 29.15 -6.35
C MET A 1 1.14 28.34 -5.44
N THR A 2 -0.16 28.27 -5.72
CA THR A 2 -1.11 27.48 -4.90
C THR A 2 -1.08 26.03 -5.35
N TRP A 3 -1.06 25.10 -4.40
CA TRP A 3 -1.13 23.66 -4.68
C TRP A 3 -2.35 23.32 -5.55
N ASN A 4 -2.16 22.52 -6.60
CA ASN A 4 -3.22 22.09 -7.50
C ASN A 4 -2.81 20.81 -8.25
N GLU A 5 -3.43 19.69 -7.90
CA GLU A 5 -3.23 18.38 -8.56
C GLU A 5 -3.54 18.43 -10.06
N ALA A 6 -4.66 19.04 -10.47
CA ALA A 6 -5.09 19.11 -11.87
C ALA A 6 -4.14 19.92 -12.77
N HIS A 7 -3.39 20.87 -12.20
CA HIS A 7 -2.39 21.65 -12.92
C HIS A 7 -0.95 21.18 -12.68
N GLY A 8 -0.76 20.05 -11.98
CA GLY A 8 0.56 19.52 -11.65
C GLY A 8 1.39 20.42 -10.73
N THR A 9 0.75 21.36 -10.02
CA THR A 9 1.40 22.19 -9.01
C THR A 9 1.39 21.44 -7.67
N VAL A 10 2.24 20.41 -7.61
CA VAL A 10 2.34 19.44 -6.52
C VAL A 10 3.80 19.25 -6.12
N SER A 11 4.06 18.58 -4.99
CA SER A 11 5.44 18.24 -4.63
C SER A 11 6.05 17.19 -5.58
N ARG A 12 7.38 17.03 -5.54
CA ARG A 12 8.03 15.96 -6.33
C ARG A 12 7.67 14.59 -5.74
N ALA A 13 7.62 14.48 -4.41
CA ALA A 13 7.18 13.30 -3.68
C ALA A 13 5.78 12.85 -4.12
N PHE A 14 4.84 13.80 -4.29
CA PHE A 14 3.50 13.50 -4.79
C PHE A 14 3.54 12.98 -6.22
N SER A 15 4.33 13.61 -7.10
CA SER A 15 4.46 13.17 -8.50
C SER A 15 5.01 11.74 -8.60
N ASP A 16 5.99 11.40 -7.77
CA ASP A 16 6.54 10.03 -7.69
C ASP A 16 5.51 9.05 -7.11
N TRP A 17 4.79 9.44 -6.06
CA TRP A 17 3.76 8.61 -5.44
C TRP A 17 2.58 8.35 -6.39
N HIS A 18 2.10 9.38 -7.10
CA HIS A 18 0.97 9.28 -8.01
C HIS A 18 1.21 8.24 -9.10
N LYS A 19 2.43 8.21 -9.66
CA LYS A 19 2.82 7.17 -10.63
C LYS A 19 2.76 5.77 -10.02
N ASN A 20 3.28 5.59 -8.80
CA ASN A 20 3.19 4.30 -8.10
C ASN A 20 1.74 3.90 -7.80
N ASP A 21 0.86 4.86 -7.46
CA ASP A 21 -0.57 4.59 -7.23
C ASP A 21 -1.26 4.15 -8.53
N GLU A 22 -1.02 4.86 -9.63
CA GLU A 22 -1.52 4.49 -10.97
C GLU A 22 -1.02 3.11 -11.42
N GLU A 23 0.27 2.82 -11.23
CA GLU A 23 0.87 1.53 -11.54
C GLU A 23 0.27 0.40 -10.70
N ASN A 24 0.03 0.62 -9.40
CA ASN A 24 -0.62 -0.38 -8.53
C ASN A 24 -2.07 -0.66 -8.95
N ARG A 25 -2.82 0.38 -9.32
CA ARG A 25 -4.19 0.24 -9.83
C ARG A 25 -4.22 -0.49 -11.18
N ALA A 26 -3.29 -0.15 -12.07
CA ALA A 26 -3.13 -0.84 -13.35
C ALA A 26 -2.75 -2.31 -13.13
N PHE A 27 -1.82 -2.60 -12.23
CA PHE A 27 -1.42 -3.96 -11.87
C PHE A 27 -2.62 -4.78 -11.37
N LEU A 28 -3.41 -4.25 -10.43
CA LEU A 28 -4.61 -4.91 -9.93
C LEU A 28 -5.61 -5.20 -11.06
N LYS A 29 -5.91 -4.21 -11.90
CA LYS A 29 -6.89 -4.32 -12.98
C LYS A 29 -6.44 -5.28 -14.10
N LEU A 30 -5.25 -5.07 -14.64
CA LEU A 30 -4.74 -5.80 -15.80
C LEU A 30 -4.45 -7.25 -15.44
N THR A 31 -3.90 -7.51 -14.26
CA THR A 31 -3.59 -8.87 -13.83
C THR A 31 -4.86 -9.68 -13.57
N ALA A 32 -5.89 -9.06 -12.99
CA ALA A 32 -7.21 -9.70 -12.86
C ALA A 32 -7.78 -10.09 -14.24
N GLN A 33 -7.83 -9.14 -15.18
CA GLN A 33 -8.33 -9.40 -16.54
C GLN A 33 -7.55 -10.51 -17.26
N TRP A 34 -6.21 -10.42 -17.27
CA TRP A 34 -5.38 -11.42 -17.95
C TRP A 34 -5.51 -12.80 -17.32
N SER A 35 -5.65 -12.87 -15.99
CA SER A 35 -5.83 -14.14 -15.30
C SER A 35 -7.18 -14.77 -15.60
N GLU A 36 -8.26 -14.00 -15.62
CA GLU A 36 -9.59 -14.47 -16.00
C GLU A 36 -9.58 -15.08 -17.41
N GLU A 37 -9.05 -14.35 -18.39
CA GLU A 37 -8.91 -14.84 -19.77
C GLU A 37 -7.99 -16.08 -19.87
N GLY A 38 -6.92 -16.12 -19.08
CA GLY A 38 -5.95 -17.21 -19.04
C GLY A 38 -6.54 -18.50 -18.46
N TYR A 39 -7.20 -18.41 -17.31
CA TYR A 39 -7.84 -19.54 -16.65
C TYR A 39 -9.00 -20.10 -17.47
N GLU A 40 -9.86 -19.24 -18.03
CA GLU A 40 -10.96 -19.67 -18.91
C GLU A 40 -10.45 -20.41 -20.15
N ARG A 41 -9.34 -19.92 -20.74
CA ARG A 41 -8.70 -20.60 -21.86
C ARG A 41 -8.14 -21.95 -21.46
N GLN A 42 -7.44 -22.01 -20.32
CA GLN A 42 -6.85 -23.24 -19.84
C GLN A 42 -7.92 -24.28 -19.51
N TRP A 43 -9.02 -23.86 -18.88
CA TRP A 43 -10.19 -24.69 -18.59
C TRP A 43 -10.78 -25.32 -19.85
N LYS A 44 -11.04 -24.51 -20.89
CA LYS A 44 -11.53 -25.02 -22.18
C LYS A 44 -10.56 -26.01 -22.82
N GLN A 45 -9.27 -25.74 -22.74
CA GLN A 45 -8.25 -26.65 -23.28
C GLN A 45 -8.22 -28.00 -22.56
N THR A 46 -8.41 -28.02 -21.24
CA THR A 46 -8.45 -29.27 -20.46
C THR A 46 -9.76 -30.03 -20.70
N GLU A 47 -10.91 -29.35 -20.76
CA GLU A 47 -12.18 -29.96 -21.16
C GLU A 47 -12.11 -30.58 -22.57
N GLU A 48 -11.54 -29.86 -23.55
CA GLU A 48 -11.36 -30.37 -24.91
C GLU A 48 -10.40 -31.56 -24.96
N SER A 49 -9.31 -31.50 -24.19
CA SER A 49 -8.32 -32.58 -24.14
C SER A 49 -8.91 -33.84 -23.51
N PHE A 50 -9.66 -33.68 -22.42
CA PHE A 50 -10.35 -34.76 -21.76
C PHE A 50 -11.46 -35.36 -22.65
N SER A 51 -12.25 -34.53 -23.31
CA SER A 51 -13.31 -34.99 -24.22
C SER A 51 -12.78 -35.89 -25.36
N ARG A 52 -11.52 -35.73 -25.76
CA ARG A 52 -10.88 -36.57 -26.80
C ARG A 52 -10.46 -37.95 -26.29
N VAL A 53 -10.27 -38.11 -24.99
CA VAL A 53 -9.82 -39.37 -24.35
C VAL A 53 -10.87 -39.98 -23.43
N PHE A 54 -12.03 -39.33 -23.30
CA PHE A 54 -13.11 -39.76 -22.44
C PHE A 54 -13.65 -41.14 -22.84
N ASP A 55 -13.82 -41.97 -21.83
CA ASP A 55 -14.39 -43.32 -21.91
C ASP A 55 -15.35 -43.50 -20.74
N PRO A 56 -16.67 -43.64 -20.98
CA PRO A 56 -17.66 -43.77 -19.92
C PRO A 56 -17.55 -45.07 -19.10
N GLU A 57 -16.78 -46.06 -19.56
CA GLU A 57 -16.54 -47.29 -18.78
C GLU A 57 -15.42 -47.12 -17.74
N ILE A 58 -14.55 -46.11 -17.92
CA ILE A 58 -13.35 -45.91 -17.11
C ILE A 58 -13.39 -44.59 -16.33
N HIS A 59 -14.06 -43.57 -16.89
CA HIS A 59 -14.03 -42.20 -16.37
C HIS A 59 -15.38 -41.78 -15.77
N TYR A 60 -15.30 -40.95 -14.74
CA TYR A 60 -16.44 -40.38 -14.00
C TYR A 60 -16.94 -39.05 -14.60
N GLY A 61 -16.12 -38.38 -15.42
CA GLY A 61 -16.47 -37.18 -16.19
C GLY A 61 -15.90 -35.88 -15.62
N ASP A 62 -15.35 -35.88 -14.42
CA ASP A 62 -14.75 -34.73 -13.73
C ASP A 62 -13.22 -34.73 -13.76
N GLU A 63 -12.57 -35.70 -14.39
CA GLU A 63 -11.11 -35.79 -14.44
C GLU A 63 -10.46 -34.61 -15.20
N HIS A 64 -11.22 -33.86 -15.99
CA HIS A 64 -10.77 -32.59 -16.57
C HIS A 64 -10.42 -31.53 -15.50
N VAL A 65 -10.97 -31.65 -14.29
CA VAL A 65 -10.68 -30.80 -13.13
C VAL A 65 -9.26 -31.08 -12.62
N ASP A 66 -8.88 -32.36 -12.47
CA ASP A 66 -7.52 -32.74 -12.08
C ASP A 66 -6.51 -32.33 -13.16
N MET A 67 -6.86 -32.54 -14.44
CA MET A 67 -6.04 -32.07 -15.57
C MET A 67 -5.86 -30.55 -15.54
N PHE A 68 -6.89 -29.80 -15.13
CA PHE A 68 -6.81 -28.36 -14.96
C PHE A 68 -5.93 -27.98 -13.78
N ASP A 69 -6.11 -28.60 -12.61
CA ASP A 69 -5.29 -28.37 -11.41
C ASP A 69 -3.80 -28.56 -11.72
N ASP A 70 -3.45 -29.67 -12.38
CA ASP A 70 -2.10 -29.95 -12.85
C ASP A 70 -1.59 -28.88 -13.81
N ALA A 71 -2.42 -28.47 -14.77
CA ALA A 71 -2.03 -27.49 -15.78
C ALA A 71 -1.79 -26.08 -15.20
N VAL A 72 -2.52 -25.71 -14.15
CA VAL A 72 -2.31 -24.44 -13.42
C VAL A 72 -1.35 -24.58 -12.25
N GLY A 73 -0.78 -25.77 -12.03
CA GLY A 73 0.16 -26.05 -10.94
C GLY A 73 -0.44 -25.83 -9.54
N GLY A 74 -1.73 -26.11 -9.38
CA GLY A 74 -2.48 -25.88 -8.14
C GLY A 74 -2.79 -24.42 -7.82
N LEU A 75 -2.42 -23.47 -8.69
CA LEU A 75 -2.76 -22.06 -8.52
C LEU A 75 -4.15 -21.77 -9.09
N TRP A 76 -5.18 -22.01 -8.28
CA TRP A 76 -6.56 -21.72 -8.66
C TRP A 76 -6.84 -20.21 -8.81
N PRO A 77 -7.86 -19.82 -9.61
CA PRO A 77 -8.20 -18.43 -9.86
C PRO A 77 -8.36 -17.57 -8.59
N TYR A 78 -9.05 -18.10 -7.57
CA TYR A 78 -9.26 -17.39 -6.31
C TYR A 78 -7.95 -17.17 -5.54
N SER A 79 -7.02 -18.14 -5.58
CA SER A 79 -5.71 -18.04 -4.92
C SER A 79 -4.83 -17.02 -5.63
N HIS A 80 -4.84 -17.03 -6.96
CA HIS A 80 -4.17 -16.03 -7.78
C HIS A 80 -4.71 -14.63 -7.51
N GLN A 81 -6.03 -14.45 -7.55
CA GLN A 81 -6.68 -13.15 -7.29
C GLN A 81 -6.30 -12.60 -5.92
N TRP A 82 -6.33 -13.44 -4.88
CA TRP A 82 -5.90 -13.06 -3.54
C TRP A 82 -4.43 -12.60 -3.50
N MET A 83 -3.54 -13.28 -4.23
CA MET A 83 -2.12 -12.89 -4.31
C MET A 83 -1.93 -11.52 -4.97
N VAL A 84 -2.69 -11.23 -6.03
CA VAL A 84 -2.68 -9.94 -6.72
C VAL A 84 -3.17 -8.84 -5.79
N GLU A 85 -4.33 -9.03 -5.15
CA GLU A 85 -4.92 -8.10 -4.19
C GLU A 85 -3.99 -7.80 -3.01
N SER A 86 -3.40 -8.84 -2.42
CA SER A 86 -2.44 -8.74 -1.32
C SER A 86 -1.21 -7.94 -1.75
N SER A 87 -0.70 -8.19 -2.95
CA SER A 87 0.49 -7.51 -3.48
C SER A 87 0.22 -6.04 -3.76
N ALA A 88 -0.91 -5.72 -4.39
CA ALA A 88 -1.33 -4.34 -4.64
C ALA A 88 -1.47 -3.54 -3.33
N LEU A 89 -2.09 -4.13 -2.30
CA LEU A 89 -2.25 -3.47 -0.99
C LEU A 89 -0.89 -3.24 -0.32
N LYS A 90 -0.01 -4.24 -0.30
CA LYS A 90 1.32 -4.12 0.30
C LYS A 90 2.15 -3.04 -0.38
N ASN A 91 2.11 -2.99 -1.71
CA ASN A 91 2.81 -1.98 -2.49
C ASN A 91 2.23 -0.58 -2.25
N ALA A 92 0.90 -0.44 -2.19
CA ALA A 92 0.25 0.85 -1.93
C ALA A 92 0.62 1.43 -0.56
N VAL A 93 0.58 0.62 0.50
CA VAL A 93 1.00 1.06 1.86
C VAL A 93 2.48 1.43 1.87
N THR A 94 3.32 0.70 1.14
CA THR A 94 4.76 1.00 1.05
C THR A 94 5.00 2.32 0.30
N ALA A 95 4.33 2.53 -0.83
CA ALA A 95 4.39 3.78 -1.60
C ALA A 95 3.90 4.98 -0.76
N PHE A 96 2.86 4.79 0.04
CA PHE A 96 2.38 5.78 1.01
C PHE A 96 3.45 6.13 2.05
N GLU A 97 4.09 5.16 2.69
CA GLU A 97 5.15 5.42 3.67
C GLU A 97 6.35 6.15 3.04
N VAL A 98 6.75 5.74 1.83
CA VAL A 98 7.83 6.39 1.06
C VAL A 98 7.46 7.82 0.71
N TYR A 99 6.21 8.08 0.32
CA TYR A 99 5.72 9.44 0.09
C TYR A 99 5.87 10.30 1.35
N LEU A 100 5.44 9.81 2.51
CA LEU A 100 5.49 10.57 3.75
C LEU A 100 6.93 10.96 4.12
N GLU A 101 7.89 10.06 3.91
CA GLU A 101 9.31 10.32 4.10
C GLU A 101 9.83 11.35 3.09
N LYS A 102 9.62 11.11 1.78
CA LYS A 102 10.10 12.00 0.71
C LYS A 102 9.53 13.41 0.83
N GLY A 103 8.23 13.54 1.11
CA GLY A 103 7.59 14.84 1.25
C GLY A 103 8.19 15.65 2.39
N LEU A 104 8.42 15.02 3.55
CA LEU A 104 9.12 15.68 4.66
C LEU A 104 10.57 16.02 4.33
N GLN A 105 11.25 15.14 3.60
CA GLN A 105 12.63 15.37 3.16
C GLN A 105 12.72 16.64 2.28
N GLU A 106 11.77 16.84 1.37
CA GLU A 106 11.70 18.06 0.54
C GLU A 106 11.55 19.34 1.36
N VAL A 107 10.83 19.28 2.49
CA VAL A 107 10.68 20.44 3.38
C VAL A 107 11.99 20.75 4.10
N VAL A 108 12.66 19.74 4.67
CA VAL A 108 13.86 19.97 5.49
C VAL A 108 15.11 20.28 4.66
N GLU A 109 15.21 19.77 3.43
CA GLU A 109 16.39 19.98 2.57
C GLU A 109 16.59 21.43 2.13
N VAL A 110 15.51 22.22 2.09
CA VAL A 110 15.53 23.64 1.74
C VAL A 110 16.23 24.46 2.82
N TRP A 111 16.35 23.94 4.03
CA TRP A 111 16.85 24.69 5.16
C TRP A 111 18.35 24.46 5.39
N ARG A 112 19.01 25.55 5.73
CA ARG A 112 20.38 25.60 6.25
C ARG A 112 20.34 26.36 7.56
N VAL A 113 21.04 25.83 8.56
CA VAL A 113 21.12 26.44 9.88
C VAL A 113 22.57 26.66 10.24
N GLU A 114 22.87 27.87 10.72
CA GLU A 114 24.16 28.13 11.36
C GLU A 114 24.02 27.81 12.84
N ILE A 115 24.90 26.95 13.33
CA ILE A 115 25.00 26.67 14.76
C ILE A 115 26.21 27.46 15.29
N ASP A 116 26.00 28.26 16.33
CA ASP A 116 27.02 29.14 16.90
C ASP A 116 28.36 28.42 17.11
N GLY A 117 29.39 28.90 16.41
CA GLY A 117 30.75 28.36 16.48
C GLY A 117 30.97 27.00 15.78
N LYS A 118 29.97 26.44 15.10
CA LYS A 118 30.05 25.15 14.40
C LYS A 118 29.78 25.23 12.89
N GLY A 119 29.41 26.40 12.37
CA GLY A 119 29.20 26.62 10.93
C GLY A 119 27.85 26.14 10.41
N SER A 120 27.72 26.09 9.08
CA SER A 120 26.50 25.67 8.37
C SER A 120 26.25 24.17 8.55
N HIS A 121 25.01 23.81 8.88
CA HIS A 121 24.55 22.44 8.97
C HIS A 121 23.37 22.21 8.04
N ARG A 122 23.34 21.01 7.45
CA ARG A 122 22.15 20.45 6.79
C ARG A 122 21.26 19.77 7.81
N LEU A 123 19.97 19.78 7.52
CA LEU A 123 18.98 19.06 8.30
C LEU A 123 18.63 17.76 7.59
N ARG A 124 18.38 16.73 8.40
CA ARG A 124 17.72 15.50 7.95
C ARG A 124 16.65 15.10 8.94
N LEU A 125 15.71 14.28 8.49
CA LEU A 125 14.81 13.59 9.42
C LEU A 125 15.61 12.64 10.31
N ARG A 126 15.21 12.58 11.58
CA ARG A 126 15.83 11.70 12.56
C ARG A 126 15.54 10.24 12.22
N THR A 127 16.61 9.48 12.06
CA THR A 127 16.55 8.03 11.85
C THR A 127 17.03 7.28 13.10
N PRO A 128 16.42 6.13 13.45
CA PRO A 128 16.96 5.27 14.49
C PRO A 128 18.37 4.79 14.13
N LYS A 129 19.20 4.51 15.15
CA LYS A 129 20.57 4.02 14.93
C LYS A 129 20.57 2.73 14.11
N GLY A 130 21.31 2.72 13.01
CA GLY A 130 21.42 1.56 12.11
C GLY A 130 20.35 1.49 11.02
N PHE A 131 19.45 2.48 10.94
CA PHE A 131 18.40 2.55 9.93
C PHE A 131 18.64 3.73 8.97
N THR A 132 18.27 3.52 7.70
CA THR A 132 18.37 4.52 6.63
C THR A 132 17.12 5.40 6.53
N SER A 133 15.99 4.95 7.09
CA SER A 133 14.71 5.64 7.02
C SER A 133 14.19 6.01 8.42
N PRO A 134 13.40 7.11 8.55
CA PRO A 134 12.75 7.46 9.79
C PRO A 134 11.73 6.39 10.22
N GLY A 135 11.56 6.23 11.54
CA GLY A 135 10.49 5.38 12.05
C GLY A 135 9.11 6.02 11.84
N TRP A 136 8.06 5.20 11.80
CA TRP A 136 6.67 5.64 11.64
C TRP A 136 6.29 6.79 12.59
N LYS A 137 6.66 6.67 13.87
CA LYS A 137 6.39 7.72 14.87
C LYS A 137 7.01 9.06 14.49
N THR A 138 8.22 9.07 13.93
CA THR A 138 8.88 10.29 13.46
C THR A 138 8.11 10.90 12.30
N LEU A 139 7.68 10.09 11.33
CA LEU A 139 6.89 10.56 10.17
C LEU A 139 5.56 11.18 10.60
N VAL A 140 4.79 10.48 11.44
CA VAL A 140 3.51 10.97 11.98
C VAL A 140 3.69 12.27 12.75
N THR A 141 4.68 12.32 13.64
CA THR A 141 4.93 13.51 14.47
C THR A 141 5.31 14.71 13.59
N ALA A 142 6.19 14.50 12.60
CA ALA A 142 6.65 15.57 11.72
C ALA A 142 5.52 16.09 10.81
N HIS A 143 4.70 15.21 10.23
CA HIS A 143 3.50 15.62 9.49
C HIS A 143 2.51 16.38 10.38
N GLY A 144 2.31 15.93 11.63
CA GLY A 144 1.50 16.65 12.61
C GLY A 144 2.01 18.07 12.88
N VAL A 145 3.33 18.28 12.93
CA VAL A 145 3.94 19.61 13.06
C VAL A 145 3.66 20.49 11.82
N LEU A 146 3.62 19.90 10.62
CA LEU A 146 3.24 20.60 9.39
C LEU A 146 1.72 20.86 9.28
N GLY A 147 0.92 20.37 10.22
CA GLY A 147 -0.54 20.52 10.23
C GLY A 147 -1.28 19.48 9.39
N SER A 148 -0.62 18.38 9.02
CA SER A 148 -1.24 17.25 8.32
C SER A 148 -1.50 16.07 9.26
N THR A 149 -2.70 15.49 9.18
CA THR A 149 -3.05 14.25 9.88
C THR A 149 -2.87 13.07 8.94
N VAL A 150 -1.84 12.25 9.19
CA VAL A 150 -1.51 11.08 8.36
C VAL A 150 -1.86 9.75 9.00
N THR A 151 -2.33 9.79 10.24
CA THR A 151 -2.83 8.65 10.98
C THR A 151 -4.35 8.76 11.07
N THR A 152 -5.05 8.11 10.14
CA THR A 152 -6.49 7.91 10.19
C THR A 152 -6.78 6.45 10.56
N PRO A 153 -7.99 6.11 11.03
CA PRO A 153 -8.38 4.73 11.26
C PRO A 153 -8.13 3.83 10.04
N ASP A 154 -8.39 4.32 8.84
CA ASP A 154 -8.16 3.57 7.59
C ASP A 154 -6.67 3.33 7.32
N VAL A 155 -5.81 4.32 7.60
CA VAL A 155 -4.35 4.15 7.46
C VAL A 155 -3.82 3.16 8.49
N GLU A 156 -4.23 3.26 9.74
CA GLU A 156 -3.82 2.31 10.78
C GLU A 156 -4.25 0.89 10.42
N TRP A 157 -5.51 0.74 10.02
CA TRP A 157 -6.06 -0.53 9.57
C TRP A 157 -5.29 -1.09 8.36
N ALA A 158 -5.00 -0.27 7.34
CA ALA A 158 -4.26 -0.69 6.16
C ALA A 158 -2.82 -1.12 6.48
N ARG A 159 -2.14 -0.41 7.39
CA ARG A 159 -0.79 -0.77 7.87
C ARG A 159 -0.79 -2.08 8.63
N ASP A 160 -1.78 -2.27 9.50
CA ASP A 160 -1.93 -3.51 10.27
C ASP A 160 -2.24 -4.68 9.33
N LEU A 161 -3.07 -4.47 8.32
CA LEU A 161 -3.32 -5.47 7.29
C LEU A 161 -2.06 -5.79 6.49
N ARG A 162 -1.26 -4.78 6.08
CA ARG A 162 0.05 -5.04 5.45
C ARG A 162 0.93 -5.92 6.33
N HIS A 163 0.95 -5.67 7.64
CA HIS A 163 1.72 -6.46 8.59
C HIS A 163 1.23 -7.92 8.64
N LEU A 164 -0.09 -8.14 8.73
CA LEU A 164 -0.70 -9.46 8.64
C LEU A 164 -0.32 -10.19 7.33
N LEU A 165 -0.49 -9.51 6.19
CA LEU A 165 -0.20 -10.06 4.85
C LEU A 165 1.28 -10.41 4.67
N THR A 166 2.18 -9.63 5.28
CA THR A 166 3.63 -9.81 5.10
C THR A 166 4.20 -10.89 6.00
N HIS A 167 3.76 -10.96 7.26
CA HIS A 167 4.40 -11.81 8.27
C HIS A 167 3.60 -13.07 8.59
N GLN A 168 2.29 -13.07 8.32
CA GLN A 168 1.41 -14.20 8.58
C GLN A 168 0.79 -14.73 7.29
N ASN A 169 1.22 -14.24 6.12
CA ASN A 169 0.62 -14.58 4.82
C ASN A 169 -0.91 -14.37 4.81
N GLY A 170 -1.39 -13.39 5.57
CA GLY A 170 -2.82 -13.09 5.72
C GLY A 170 -3.61 -14.07 6.58
N GLU A 171 -2.97 -15.04 7.24
CA GLU A 171 -3.63 -16.03 8.10
C GLU A 171 -4.23 -15.38 9.36
N LEU A 172 -5.53 -15.60 9.60
CA LEU A 172 -6.27 -15.10 10.76
C LEU A 172 -6.15 -16.11 11.91
N ARG A 173 -5.15 -15.94 12.77
CA ARG A 173 -4.78 -16.97 13.77
C ARG A 173 -5.65 -17.02 15.01
N ASP A 174 -6.41 -15.97 15.28
CA ASP A 174 -7.29 -15.86 16.44
C ASP A 174 -8.55 -15.05 16.11
N GLN A 175 -9.48 -15.02 17.08
CA GLN A 175 -10.76 -14.33 16.92
C GLN A 175 -10.58 -12.80 16.83
N GLU A 176 -9.56 -12.23 17.48
CA GLU A 176 -9.29 -10.79 17.42
C GLU A 176 -8.87 -10.37 16.01
N ALA A 177 -7.98 -11.13 15.38
CA ALA A 177 -7.58 -10.93 13.99
C ALA A 177 -8.78 -11.10 13.05
N LEU A 178 -9.61 -12.12 13.27
CA LEU A 178 -10.83 -12.31 12.48
C LEU A 178 -11.75 -11.10 12.61
N ASP A 179 -12.10 -10.67 13.82
CA ASP A 179 -13.01 -9.55 14.04
C ASP A 179 -12.47 -8.24 13.44
N LYS A 180 -11.15 -8.04 13.50
CA LYS A 180 -10.48 -6.83 12.98
C LYS A 180 -10.43 -6.78 11.46
N PHE A 181 -10.18 -7.92 10.80
CA PHE A 181 -9.90 -7.97 9.37
C PHE A 181 -11.01 -8.60 8.55
N ARG A 182 -12.07 -9.11 9.17
CA ARG A 182 -13.27 -9.56 8.46
C ARG A 182 -13.91 -8.42 7.68
N ASP A 183 -14.47 -8.75 6.52
CA ASP A 183 -15.29 -7.84 5.72
C ASP A 183 -16.62 -8.55 5.42
N ALA A 184 -17.63 -8.21 6.21
CA ALA A 184 -18.95 -8.81 6.08
C ALA A 184 -19.62 -8.48 4.75
N GLU A 185 -19.31 -7.33 4.13
CA GLU A 185 -19.85 -6.98 2.80
C GLU A 185 -19.21 -7.83 1.70
N ALA A 186 -17.90 -8.07 1.80
CA ALA A 186 -17.18 -8.90 0.86
C ALA A 186 -17.61 -10.38 0.98
N GLU A 187 -17.84 -10.85 2.20
CA GLU A 187 -18.33 -12.21 2.47
C GLU A 187 -19.78 -12.44 2.04
N ALA A 188 -20.63 -11.41 2.02
CA ALA A 188 -22.04 -11.55 1.68
C ALA A 188 -22.27 -12.06 0.24
N ASN A 189 -21.28 -11.91 -0.64
CA ASN A 189 -21.33 -12.34 -2.03
C ASN A 189 -20.31 -13.46 -2.36
N ALA A 190 -19.61 -13.97 -1.35
CA ALA A 190 -18.59 -14.99 -1.54
C ALA A 190 -19.21 -16.40 -1.39
N ASP A 191 -18.71 -17.39 -2.14
CA ASP A 191 -19.09 -18.79 -1.92
C ASP A 191 -18.84 -19.19 -0.45
N LEU A 192 -19.61 -20.15 0.08
CA LEU A 192 -19.49 -20.59 1.49
C LEU A 192 -18.04 -21.00 1.87
N HIS A 193 -17.23 -21.42 0.90
CA HIS A 193 -15.83 -21.77 1.06
C HIS A 193 -14.87 -20.57 1.14
N GLN A 194 -15.36 -19.34 0.98
CA GLN A 194 -14.58 -18.10 0.92
C GLN A 194 -14.82 -17.16 2.13
N GLN A 195 -15.57 -17.60 3.14
CA GLN A 195 -15.79 -16.84 4.37
C GLN A 195 -14.51 -16.81 5.22
N ALA A 196 -14.22 -15.68 5.88
CA ALA A 196 -13.10 -15.61 6.80
C ALA A 196 -13.39 -16.43 8.06
N TYR A 197 -12.42 -17.25 8.47
CA TYR A 197 -12.49 -18.05 9.69
C TYR A 197 -11.11 -18.12 10.36
N VAL A 198 -11.07 -18.52 11.63
CA VAL A 198 -9.82 -18.71 12.37
C VAL A 198 -9.02 -19.86 11.77
N GLY A 199 -7.82 -19.58 11.27
CA GLY A 199 -6.96 -20.49 10.51
C GLY A 199 -7.09 -20.32 8.98
N GLY A 200 -8.03 -19.50 8.51
CA GLY A 200 -8.16 -19.10 7.10
C GLY A 200 -7.35 -17.85 6.76
N ARG A 201 -7.30 -17.49 5.48
CA ARG A 201 -6.73 -16.21 5.03
C ARG A 201 -7.78 -15.10 5.12
N VAL A 202 -7.32 -13.88 5.37
CA VAL A 202 -8.14 -12.68 5.26
C VAL A 202 -8.72 -12.54 3.85
N HIS A 203 -10.03 -12.30 3.78
CA HIS A 203 -10.69 -11.96 2.53
C HIS A 203 -10.41 -10.50 2.17
N LEU A 204 -9.81 -10.26 1.01
CA LEU A 204 -9.46 -8.92 0.55
C LEU A 204 -10.57 -8.40 -0.36
N GLY A 205 -10.66 -8.90 -1.59
CA GLY A 205 -11.65 -8.46 -2.57
C GLY A 205 -11.29 -7.11 -3.19
N VAL A 206 -11.49 -6.98 -4.50
CA VAL A 206 -11.13 -5.79 -5.28
C VAL A 206 -11.71 -4.49 -4.70
N LYS A 207 -13.00 -4.49 -4.33
CA LYS A 207 -13.68 -3.29 -3.79
C LYS A 207 -12.97 -2.76 -2.53
N ARG A 208 -12.60 -3.67 -1.63
CA ARG A 208 -11.90 -3.33 -0.38
C ARG A 208 -10.50 -2.80 -0.66
N VAL A 209 -9.74 -3.47 -1.52
CA VAL A 209 -8.39 -3.04 -1.91
C VAL A 209 -8.44 -1.64 -2.51
N VAL A 210 -9.35 -1.39 -3.46
CA VAL A 210 -9.53 -0.06 -4.05
C VAL A 210 -9.91 0.99 -3.00
N GLY A 211 -10.82 0.67 -2.08
CA GLY A 211 -11.19 1.57 -0.98
C GLY A 211 -9.99 1.95 -0.09
N VAL A 212 -9.08 1.01 0.17
CA VAL A 212 -7.83 1.28 0.90
C VAL A 212 -6.92 2.22 0.11
N LEU A 213 -6.72 1.95 -1.18
CA LEU A 213 -5.91 2.80 -2.05
C LEU A 213 -6.48 4.23 -2.09
N ASP A 214 -7.80 4.38 -2.15
CA ASP A 214 -8.48 5.68 -2.13
C ASP A 214 -8.30 6.40 -0.79
N ALA A 215 -8.40 5.69 0.34
CA ALA A 215 -8.16 6.25 1.67
C ALA A 215 -6.71 6.74 1.84
N LEU A 216 -5.73 5.96 1.39
CA LEU A 216 -4.32 6.36 1.38
C LEU A 216 -4.11 7.59 0.49
N ALA A 217 -4.69 7.59 -0.72
CA ALA A 217 -4.61 8.70 -1.65
C ALA A 217 -5.19 10.01 -1.10
N ALA A 218 -6.32 9.93 -0.39
CA ALA A 218 -6.91 11.10 0.27
C ALA A 218 -5.96 11.72 1.31
N VAL A 219 -5.29 10.89 2.11
CA VAL A 219 -4.30 11.35 3.10
C VAL A 219 -3.09 11.97 2.41
N VAL A 220 -2.59 11.37 1.33
CA VAL A 220 -1.46 11.92 0.55
C VAL A 220 -1.81 13.30 0.01
N ARG A 221 -2.96 13.46 -0.65
CA ARG A 221 -3.42 14.76 -1.18
C ARG A 221 -3.50 15.81 -0.09
N HIS A 222 -4.08 15.47 1.07
CA HIS A 222 -4.19 16.40 2.19
C HIS A 222 -2.80 16.80 2.74
N ALA A 223 -1.90 15.83 2.91
CA ALA A 223 -0.54 16.10 3.36
C ALA A 223 0.26 16.94 2.35
N ASP A 224 0.06 16.73 1.05
CA ASP A 224 0.87 17.38 0.02
C ASP A 224 0.67 18.89 -0.05
N VAL A 225 -0.53 19.35 0.30
CA VAL A 225 -0.80 20.78 0.45
C VAL A 225 0.19 21.42 1.42
N GLN A 226 0.45 20.78 2.56
CA GLN A 226 1.39 21.28 3.56
C GLN A 226 2.84 21.12 3.12
N ILE A 227 3.20 19.97 2.53
CA ILE A 227 4.53 19.75 1.96
C ILE A 227 4.87 20.84 0.93
N HIS A 228 3.96 21.11 0.01
CA HIS A 228 4.14 22.14 -1.00
C HIS A 228 4.26 23.55 -0.40
N ASN A 229 3.46 23.87 0.62
CA ASN A 229 3.47 25.18 1.28
C ASN A 229 4.75 25.47 2.08
N TYR A 230 5.34 24.45 2.70
CA TYR A 230 6.56 24.59 3.51
C TYR A 230 7.85 24.24 2.77
N GLY A 231 7.73 23.54 1.65
CA GLY A 231 8.83 23.10 0.80
C GLY A 231 9.47 24.22 -0.04
N PRO A 232 10.21 23.84 -1.10
CA PRO A 232 10.95 24.77 -1.94
C PRO A 232 10.07 25.82 -2.63
N TRP A 233 8.79 25.52 -2.83
CA TRP A 233 7.86 26.28 -3.68
C TRP A 233 6.95 27.24 -2.92
N GLY A 234 6.84 27.07 -1.60
CA GLY A 234 5.91 27.82 -0.77
C GLY A 234 6.54 28.95 0.04
N GLU A 235 5.67 29.88 0.47
CA GLU A 235 5.99 31.08 1.25
C GLU A 235 5.70 30.90 2.76
N GLY A 236 5.43 29.67 3.21
CA GLY A 236 5.04 29.39 4.60
C GLY A 236 6.08 29.86 5.64
N PRO A 237 5.70 30.05 6.92
CA PRO A 237 6.58 30.51 8.00
C PRO A 237 7.64 29.45 8.39
N LYS A 238 8.70 29.34 7.60
CA LYS A 238 9.75 28.30 7.69
C LYS A 238 10.44 28.22 9.07
N ARG A 239 10.70 29.36 9.72
CA ARG A 239 11.41 29.38 11.02
C ARG A 239 10.60 28.78 12.17
N THR A 240 9.30 29.04 12.23
CA THR A 240 8.44 28.52 13.30
C THR A 240 8.34 27.00 13.21
N ILE A 241 8.13 26.47 12.01
CA ILE A 241 8.04 25.04 11.76
C ILE A 241 9.33 24.32 12.11
N LEU A 242 10.48 24.88 11.72
CA LEU A 242 11.78 24.31 12.08
C LEU A 242 11.95 24.16 13.59
N GLY A 243 11.64 25.21 14.35
CA GLY A 243 11.69 25.16 15.83
C GLY A 243 10.75 24.11 16.41
N SER A 244 9.55 23.95 15.84
CA SER A 244 8.60 22.90 16.24
C SER A 244 9.10 21.48 15.92
N LEU A 245 9.71 21.26 14.74
CA LEU A 245 10.28 19.97 14.35
C LEU A 245 11.47 19.58 15.22
N GLU A 246 12.32 20.55 15.58
CA GLU A 246 13.42 20.35 16.52
C GLU A 246 12.90 20.01 17.93
N ALA A 247 11.94 20.79 18.45
CA ALA A 247 11.32 20.54 19.76
C ALA A 247 10.64 19.16 19.81
N ALA A 248 10.03 18.73 18.71
CA ALA A 248 9.44 17.41 18.55
C ALA A 248 10.46 16.29 18.34
N LYS A 249 11.77 16.61 18.32
CA LYS A 249 12.87 15.65 18.18
C LYS A 249 12.84 14.89 16.84
N CYS A 250 12.36 15.53 15.79
CA CYS A 250 12.22 14.92 14.46
C CYS A 250 13.43 15.15 13.54
N LEU A 251 14.42 15.94 13.95
CA LEU A 251 15.55 16.34 13.12
C LEU A 251 16.90 15.89 13.70
N ASP A 252 17.86 15.68 12.80
CA ASP A 252 19.28 15.63 13.09
C ASP A 252 20.01 16.73 12.31
N PHE A 253 21.09 17.25 12.89
CA PHE A 253 21.94 18.28 12.30
C PHE A 253 23.22 17.64 11.79
N ILE A 254 23.49 17.80 10.50
CA ILE A 254 24.66 17.25 9.82
C ILE A 254 25.61 18.41 9.49
N PRO A 255 26.85 18.44 10.02
CA PRO A 255 27.85 19.42 9.61
C PRO A 255 28.09 19.35 8.11
N GLU A 256 28.21 20.51 7.44
CA GLU A 256 28.69 20.60 6.05
C GLU A 256 30.21 20.48 5.93
#